data_AF-A0A1F4UUB8-F1
#
_entry.id   AF-A0A1F4UUB8-F1
#
_cell.length_a   1.000
_cell.length_b   1.000
_cell.length_c   1.000
_cell.angle_alpha   90.00
_cell.angle_beta   90.00
_cell.angle_gamma   90.00
#
_symmetry.space_group_name_H-M   'P 1'
#
loop_
_entity.id
_entity.type
_entity.pdbx_description
1 polymer ?
#
loop_
_entity_poly.entity_id
_entity_poly.type
_entity_poly.pdbx_seq_one_letter_code
_entity_poly.pdbx_strand_id
1 'polypeptide(L)'
;MISDSGRRKLIGNSGQTSLLLIILLSVCVVAIVVFFFFALRQRVPNVILTEPIRPNPPEVRPEPLEPAEIFNNFETIPLTEKYNWIRTSTADDTLDYYISYDDRYKKYVETERVEVRNLDFNGSLYKTLLTGLDEVSLEEAYNVFTESYLNGLLSLGWKYSLNYKDYYIAGLSADGVTGKLRGVVKKEGDEISTVIVVADYKGLVSELPEGVSVKCPCEVTLKVFVGDPVNIELITAAGFAE
;
A
#
# COMPACT_ATOMS: atom_id res chain seq x y z
N MET A 1 71.27 28.67 25.74
CA MET A 1 72.07 27.89 24.78
C MET A 1 71.15 26.90 24.08
N ILE A 2 71.06 27.11 22.77
CA ILE A 2 70.55 26.30 21.65
C ILE A 2 70.41 24.79 21.93
N SER A 3 69.27 24.20 21.54
CA SER A 3 69.25 23.03 20.65
C SER A 3 67.88 22.84 20.02
N ASP A 4 67.79 23.28 18.77
CA ASP A 4 66.74 22.99 17.80
C ASP A 4 67.10 21.67 17.10
N SER A 5 66.19 20.70 17.07
CA SER A 5 66.39 19.45 16.31
C SER A 5 65.05 18.83 15.89
N GLY A 6 64.67 19.11 14.64
CA GLY A 6 64.38 18.02 13.70
C GLY A 6 62.94 17.51 13.62
N ARG A 7 62.03 18.29 13.04
CA ARG A 7 60.81 17.75 12.40
C ARG A 7 61.14 17.21 11.01
N ARG A 8 61.07 15.89 10.81
CA ARG A 8 60.80 15.28 9.50
C ARG A 8 59.35 14.82 9.46
N LYS A 9 58.53 15.48 8.64
CA LYS A 9 57.17 15.02 8.30
C LYS A 9 57.29 13.87 7.30
N LEU A 10 56.98 12.66 7.74
CA LEU A 10 56.64 11.53 6.86
C LEU A 10 55.24 11.80 6.30
N ILE A 11 55.17 12.11 5.00
CA ILE A 11 53.92 12.18 4.25
C ILE A 11 53.46 10.73 4.06
N GLY A 12 52.55 10.29 4.92
CA GLY A 12 51.95 8.96 4.89
C GLY A 12 51.07 8.79 3.66
N ASN A 13 51.37 7.78 2.86
CA ASN A 13 50.72 7.40 1.62
C ASN A 13 49.35 6.70 1.87
N SER A 14 48.47 7.32 2.67
CA SER A 14 47.21 6.72 3.15
C SER A 14 46.05 6.78 2.16
N GLY A 15 46.18 7.51 1.05
CA GLY A 15 45.13 7.62 0.04
C GLY A 15 45.05 6.43 -0.93
N GLN A 16 46.16 5.72 -1.15
CA GLN A 16 46.24 4.70 -2.19
C GLN A 16 45.69 3.33 -1.75
N THR A 17 45.76 3.00 -0.46
CA THR A 17 45.23 1.76 0.10
C THR A 17 43.71 1.77 0.20
N SER A 18 43.10 2.93 0.43
CA SER A 18 41.65 3.09 0.51
C SER A 18 40.95 2.88 -0.84
N LEU A 19 41.54 3.42 -1.92
CA LEU A 19 40.98 3.28 -3.27
C LEU A 19 41.00 1.80 -3.76
N LEU A 20 42.09 1.08 -3.48
CA LEU A 20 42.21 -0.34 -3.82
C LEU A 20 41.16 -1.20 -3.10
N LEU A 21 40.85 -0.88 -1.85
CA LEU A 21 39.87 -1.60 -1.04
C LEU A 21 38.44 -1.40 -1.58
N ILE A 22 38.11 -0.18 -2.01
CA ILE A 22 36.80 0.13 -2.62
C ILE A 22 36.63 -0.59 -3.96
N ILE A 23 37.68 -0.64 -4.79
CA ILE A 23 37.65 -1.36 -6.07
C ILE A 23 37.48 -2.87 -5.84
N LEU A 24 38.16 -3.43 -4.83
CA LEU A 24 38.04 -4.86 -4.52
C LEU A 24 36.61 -5.22 -4.05
N LEU A 25 36.00 -4.38 -3.23
CA LEU A 25 34.63 -4.54 -2.76
C LEU A 25 33.61 -4.46 -3.90
N SER A 26 33.77 -3.52 -4.84
CA SER A 26 32.83 -3.39 -5.97
C SER A 26 32.87 -4.60 -6.90
N VAL A 27 34.05 -5.17 -7.15
CA VAL A 27 34.22 -6.40 -7.94
C VAL A 27 33.53 -7.60 -7.26
N CYS A 28 33.66 -7.72 -5.93
CA CYS A 28 32.98 -8.77 -5.18
C CYS A 28 31.45 -8.68 -5.27
N VAL A 29 30.88 -7.48 -5.14
CA VAL A 29 29.42 -7.28 -5.24
C VAL A 29 28.91 -7.67 -6.63
N VAL A 30 29.59 -7.23 -7.70
CA VAL A 30 29.20 -7.59 -9.07
C VAL A 30 29.27 -9.10 -9.29
N ALA A 31 30.30 -9.77 -8.78
CA ALA A 31 30.43 -11.23 -8.90
C ALA A 31 29.28 -11.98 -8.21
N ILE A 32 28.84 -11.53 -7.03
CA ILE A 32 27.71 -12.12 -6.30
C ILE A 32 26.42 -11.95 -7.10
N VAL A 33 26.16 -10.76 -7.65
CA VAL A 33 24.97 -10.50 -8.47
C VAL A 33 24.94 -11.40 -9.71
N VAL A 34 26.06 -11.52 -10.43
CA VAL A 34 26.18 -12.40 -11.61
C VAL A 34 25.93 -13.86 -11.24
N PHE A 35 26.49 -14.33 -10.12
CA PHE A 35 26.26 -15.70 -9.64
C PHE A 35 24.78 -15.95 -9.30
N PHE A 36 24.12 -14.98 -8.66
CA PHE A 36 22.70 -15.07 -8.33
C PHE A 36 21.83 -15.19 -9.58
N PHE A 37 22.08 -14.36 -10.60
CA PHE A 37 21.36 -14.47 -11.89
C PHE A 37 21.63 -15.79 -12.62
N PHE A 38 22.86 -16.32 -12.54
CA PHE A 38 23.18 -17.62 -13.13
C PHE A 38 22.44 -18.78 -12.41
N ALA A 39 22.36 -18.74 -11.08
CA ALA A 39 21.63 -19.71 -10.28
C ALA A 39 20.11 -19.67 -10.55
N LEU A 40 19.54 -18.49 -10.73
CA LEU A 40 18.13 -18.34 -11.11
C LEU A 40 17.84 -18.91 -12.51
N ARG A 41 18.76 -18.73 -13.47
CA ARG A 41 18.58 -19.24 -14.84
C ARG A 41 18.57 -20.76 -14.92
N GLN A 42 19.28 -21.46 -14.02
CA GLN A 42 19.28 -22.93 -13.99
C GLN A 42 18.01 -23.57 -13.40
N ARG A 43 17.10 -22.77 -12.81
CA ARG A 43 15.84 -23.28 -12.22
C ARG A 43 14.64 -23.33 -13.17
N VAL A 44 14.83 -23.06 -14.47
CA VAL A 44 13.76 -23.26 -15.46
C VAL A 44 13.94 -24.63 -16.12
N PRO A 45 13.18 -25.67 -15.73
CA PRO A 45 13.23 -26.95 -16.42
C PRO A 45 12.68 -26.79 -17.85
N ASN A 46 13.50 -27.11 -18.84
CA ASN A 46 13.03 -27.36 -20.20
C ASN A 46 12.17 -28.62 -20.19
N VAL A 47 10.86 -28.45 -20.17
CA VAL A 47 9.92 -29.56 -20.35
C VAL A 47 9.92 -29.95 -21.83
N ILE A 48 10.67 -31.01 -22.15
CA ILE A 48 10.54 -31.74 -23.41
C ILE A 48 9.42 -32.76 -23.20
N LEU A 49 8.27 -32.53 -23.82
CA LEU A 49 7.21 -33.53 -23.91
C LEU A 49 7.37 -34.28 -25.24
N THR A 50 7.73 -35.55 -25.17
CA THR A 50 7.53 -36.47 -26.29
C THR A 50 7.20 -37.85 -25.75
N GLU A 51 5.91 -38.20 -25.77
CA GLU A 51 5.47 -39.59 -25.75
C GLU A 51 4.50 -39.83 -26.93
N PRO A 52 4.54 -41.02 -27.55
CA PRO A 52 3.72 -41.35 -28.71
C PRO A 52 2.25 -41.57 -28.32
N ILE A 53 1.35 -40.97 -29.11
CA ILE A 53 -0.10 -41.01 -28.95
C ILE A 53 -0.60 -42.45 -29.13
N ARG A 54 -1.24 -43.01 -28.10
CA ARG A 54 -2.19 -44.13 -28.26
C ARG A 54 -3.57 -43.55 -28.63
N PRO A 55 -4.37 -44.23 -29.46
CA PRO A 55 -5.73 -43.80 -29.72
C PRO A 55 -6.57 -43.90 -28.44
N ASN A 56 -7.10 -42.76 -27.97
CA ASN A 56 -7.96 -42.70 -26.79
C ASN A 56 -9.37 -43.24 -27.11
N PRO A 57 -10.03 -43.90 -26.13
CA PRO A 57 -11.47 -44.17 -26.14
C PRO A 57 -12.28 -42.85 -26.23
N PRO A 58 -13.57 -42.89 -26.61
CA PRO A 58 -14.38 -41.69 -26.78
C PRO A 58 -14.31 -40.79 -25.54
N GLU A 59 -13.78 -39.60 -25.78
CA GLU A 59 -13.56 -38.54 -24.80
C GLU A 59 -14.90 -38.10 -24.24
N VAL A 60 -15.27 -38.61 -23.06
CA VAL A 60 -16.28 -37.96 -22.23
C VAL A 60 -15.66 -36.64 -21.81
N ARG A 61 -15.99 -35.58 -22.56
CA ARG A 61 -15.57 -34.22 -22.27
C ARG A 61 -15.96 -33.97 -20.80
N PRO A 62 -15.02 -33.74 -19.86
CA PRO A 62 -15.40 -33.27 -18.55
C PRO A 62 -16.20 -31.99 -18.80
N GLU A 63 -17.43 -31.96 -18.27
CA GLU A 63 -18.15 -30.69 -18.20
C GLU A 63 -17.18 -29.67 -17.63
N PRO A 64 -17.06 -28.47 -18.25
CA PRO A 64 -16.35 -27.39 -17.61
C PRO A 64 -16.89 -27.32 -16.19
N LEU A 65 -16.02 -27.45 -15.19
CA LEU A 65 -16.38 -26.98 -13.86
C LEU A 65 -16.90 -25.57 -14.10
N GLU A 66 -18.20 -25.36 -13.87
CA GLU A 66 -18.75 -24.02 -13.89
C GLU A 66 -17.80 -23.19 -13.03
N PRO A 67 -17.27 -22.05 -13.51
CA PRO A 67 -16.49 -21.19 -12.66
C PRO A 67 -17.37 -21.00 -11.44
N ALA A 68 -16.93 -21.50 -10.28
CA ALA A 68 -17.64 -21.29 -9.04
C ALA A 68 -17.98 -19.82 -9.05
N GLU A 69 -19.27 -19.48 -9.08
CA GLU A 69 -19.70 -18.10 -9.08
C GLU A 69 -18.98 -17.47 -7.88
N ILE A 70 -17.92 -16.73 -8.15
CA ILE A 70 -17.31 -15.86 -7.15
C ILE A 70 -18.39 -14.82 -7.00
N PHE A 71 -19.31 -15.06 -6.06
CA PHE A 71 -20.28 -14.09 -5.60
C PHE A 71 -19.44 -12.87 -5.22
N ASN A 72 -19.43 -11.87 -6.10
CA ASN A 72 -18.62 -10.67 -5.94
C ASN A 72 -19.31 -9.83 -4.86
N ASN A 73 -19.17 -10.24 -3.60
CA ASN A 73 -19.83 -9.67 -2.45
C ASN A 73 -19.16 -8.36 -1.98
N PHE A 74 -18.11 -7.90 -2.67
CA PHE A 74 -17.48 -6.59 -2.44
C PHE A 74 -18.29 -5.44 -3.07
N GLU A 75 -19.62 -5.54 -3.01
CA GLU A 75 -20.50 -4.48 -3.49
C GLU A 75 -20.23 -3.18 -2.72
N THR A 76 -20.15 -2.09 -3.48
CA THR A 76 -20.06 -0.73 -2.97
C THR A 76 -21.32 0.03 -3.36
N ILE A 77 -21.64 1.07 -2.59
CA ILE A 77 -22.72 1.98 -2.99
C ILE A 77 -22.25 2.86 -4.17
N PRO A 78 -23.13 3.19 -5.12
CA PRO A 78 -22.78 4.09 -6.21
C PRO A 78 -22.36 5.45 -5.66
N LEU A 79 -21.39 6.07 -6.33
CA LEU A 79 -21.01 7.44 -6.02
C LEU A 79 -22.19 8.37 -6.32
N THR A 80 -22.39 9.38 -5.47
CA THR A 80 -23.47 10.35 -5.66
C THR A 80 -23.34 11.08 -7.00
N GLU A 81 -24.44 11.20 -7.72
CA GLU A 81 -24.54 11.94 -8.98
C GLU A 81 -24.45 13.47 -8.78
N LYS A 82 -24.47 13.93 -7.52
CA LYS A 82 -24.28 15.36 -7.18
C LYS A 82 -22.93 15.90 -7.65
N TYR A 83 -21.92 15.05 -7.81
CA TYR A 83 -20.57 15.45 -8.18
C TYR A 83 -20.11 14.82 -9.50
N ASN A 84 -19.24 15.54 -10.21
CA ASN A 84 -18.65 15.09 -11.46
C ASN A 84 -17.40 14.24 -11.20
N TRP A 85 -17.61 12.97 -10.85
CA TRP A 85 -16.53 12.03 -10.57
C TRP A 85 -15.72 11.69 -11.82
N ILE A 86 -14.40 11.75 -11.69
CA ILE A 86 -13.45 11.35 -12.72
C ILE A 86 -12.69 10.14 -12.20
N ARG A 87 -12.72 9.04 -12.96
CA ARG A 87 -11.87 7.89 -12.69
C ARG A 87 -10.43 8.23 -13.12
N THR A 88 -9.48 8.00 -12.23
CA THR A 88 -8.06 8.28 -12.46
C THR A 88 -7.17 7.12 -12.00
N SER A 89 -5.89 7.17 -12.37
CA SER A 89 -4.87 6.23 -11.90
C SER A 89 -4.51 6.53 -10.44
N THR A 90 -4.25 5.48 -9.66
CA THR A 90 -3.67 5.61 -8.31
C THR A 90 -2.26 6.18 -8.34
N ALA A 91 -1.50 5.95 -9.42
CA ALA A 91 -0.15 6.48 -9.61
C ALA A 91 -0.10 8.02 -9.70
N ASP A 92 -1.25 8.65 -9.99
CA ASP A 92 -1.37 10.11 -10.06
C ASP A 92 -1.84 10.72 -8.70
N ASP A 93 -1.87 9.94 -7.63
CA ASP A 93 -2.13 10.42 -6.27
C ASP A 93 -0.85 10.38 -5.41
N THR A 94 -0.84 11.20 -4.36
CA THR A 94 0.23 11.22 -3.36
C THR A 94 -0.07 10.31 -2.17
N LEU A 95 -1.30 9.81 -2.06
CA LEU A 95 -1.71 8.89 -1.00
C LEU A 95 -1.43 7.44 -1.42
N ASP A 96 -0.70 6.71 -0.57
CA ASP A 96 -0.57 5.27 -0.69
C ASP A 96 -1.84 4.58 -0.16
N TYR A 97 -2.43 3.70 -0.97
CA TYR A 97 -3.68 3.01 -0.64
C TYR A 97 -3.38 1.60 -0.13
N TYR A 98 -3.45 1.43 1.19
CA TYR A 98 -3.19 0.18 1.87
C TYR A 98 -4.17 -0.05 3.03
N ILE A 99 -4.19 -1.25 3.57
CA ILE A 99 -4.74 -1.51 4.91
C ILE A 99 -3.59 -1.75 5.88
N SER A 100 -3.75 -1.32 7.12
CA SER A 100 -2.80 -1.64 8.18
C SER A 100 -3.23 -2.91 8.89
N TYR A 101 -2.27 -3.74 9.24
CA TYR A 101 -2.51 -4.90 10.08
C TYR A 101 -1.37 -5.09 11.08
N ASP A 102 -1.71 -5.64 12.23
CA ASP A 102 -0.73 -5.96 13.26
C ASP A 102 -1.09 -7.27 13.97
N ASP A 103 -0.11 -7.83 14.67
CA ASP A 103 -0.22 -9.13 15.32
C ASP A 103 -0.48 -9.05 16.83
N ARG A 104 -1.18 -8.00 17.29
CA ARG A 104 -1.49 -7.77 18.71
C ARG A 104 -2.22 -8.92 19.42
N TYR A 105 -2.78 -9.88 18.67
CA TYR A 105 -3.48 -11.04 19.22
C TYR A 105 -2.65 -12.33 19.21
N LYS A 106 -1.40 -12.32 18.73
CA LYS A 106 -0.49 -13.47 18.88
C LYS A 106 -0.23 -13.66 20.38
N LYS A 107 -0.69 -14.81 20.90
CA LYS A 107 -0.75 -15.15 22.34
C LYS A 107 0.56 -15.07 23.14
N TYR A 108 1.72 -14.81 22.53
CA TYR A 108 3.03 -14.91 23.17
C TYR A 108 4.07 -14.01 22.48
N VAL A 109 3.91 -12.69 22.56
CA VAL A 109 5.05 -11.83 22.19
C VAL A 109 5.84 -11.55 23.47
N GLU A 110 6.92 -12.31 23.68
CA GLU A 110 7.91 -12.10 24.75
C GLU A 110 8.57 -10.70 24.66
N THR A 111 8.47 -10.07 23.50
CA THR A 111 8.78 -8.68 23.27
C THR A 111 7.46 -7.91 23.26
N GLU A 112 7.23 -6.93 24.13
CA GLU A 112 5.98 -6.15 24.18
C GLU A 112 5.73 -5.27 22.93
N ARG A 113 6.33 -5.60 21.77
CA ARG A 113 6.31 -4.83 20.54
C ARG A 113 5.32 -5.43 19.56
N VAL A 114 4.26 -4.67 19.30
CA VAL A 114 3.31 -4.93 18.21
C VAL A 114 3.96 -4.49 16.90
N GLU A 115 4.06 -5.40 15.93
CA GLU A 115 4.59 -5.09 14.60
C GLU A 115 3.44 -4.65 13.68
N VAL A 116 3.46 -3.38 13.26
CA VAL A 116 2.49 -2.84 12.30
C VAL A 116 3.04 -3.02 10.89
N ARG A 117 2.27 -3.67 10.03
CA ARG A 117 2.55 -3.91 8.62
C ARG A 117 1.43 -3.36 7.74
N ASN A 118 1.73 -3.22 6.45
CA ASN A 118 0.80 -2.72 5.45
C ASN A 118 0.59 -3.77 4.36
N LEU A 119 -0.64 -3.86 3.85
CA LEU A 119 -0.97 -4.63 2.65
C LEU A 119 -1.48 -3.63 1.60
N ASP A 120 -0.72 -3.48 0.53
CA ASP A 120 -1.00 -2.55 -0.56
C ASP A 120 -2.09 -3.08 -1.50
N PHE A 121 -2.86 -2.16 -2.07
CA PHE A 121 -3.95 -2.48 -2.98
C PHE A 121 -3.78 -1.80 -4.34
N ASN A 122 -4.00 -2.59 -5.39
CA ASN A 122 -4.45 -2.03 -6.67
C ASN A 122 -5.94 -1.68 -6.56
N GLY A 123 -6.45 -0.87 -7.48
CA GLY A 123 -7.87 -0.57 -7.50
C GLY A 123 -8.26 0.60 -8.38
N SER A 124 -9.50 1.06 -8.18
CA SER A 124 -10.07 2.19 -8.92
C SER A 124 -10.16 3.41 -8.03
N LEU A 125 -9.59 4.52 -8.50
CA LEU A 125 -9.63 5.81 -7.82
C LEU A 125 -10.57 6.77 -8.56
N TYR A 126 -11.52 7.33 -7.82
CA TYR A 126 -12.45 8.34 -8.29
C TYR A 126 -12.18 9.66 -7.57
N LYS A 127 -12.10 10.76 -8.32
CA LYS A 127 -11.82 12.09 -7.78
C LYS A 127 -12.82 13.11 -8.30
N THR A 128 -13.11 14.12 -7.49
CA THR A 128 -13.79 15.34 -7.92
C THR A 128 -13.19 16.52 -7.17
N LEU A 129 -13.05 17.66 -7.85
CA LEU A 129 -12.64 18.93 -7.26
C LEU A 129 -13.87 19.83 -7.17
N LEU A 130 -14.16 20.30 -5.98
CA LEU A 130 -15.22 21.26 -5.71
C LEU A 130 -14.56 22.61 -5.41
N THR A 131 -14.99 23.67 -6.10
CA THR A 131 -14.40 25.01 -6.00
C THR A 131 -15.46 26.06 -5.70
N GLY A 132 -15.07 27.16 -5.07
CA GLY A 132 -15.96 28.29 -4.80
C GLY A 132 -17.05 27.96 -3.77
N LEU A 133 -16.75 27.04 -2.85
CA LEU A 133 -17.67 26.63 -1.80
C LEU A 133 -17.79 27.72 -0.73
N ASP A 134 -19.02 27.95 -0.25
CA ASP A 134 -19.25 28.62 1.02
C ASP A 134 -19.04 27.65 2.19
N GLU A 135 -19.06 28.17 3.42
CA GLU A 135 -18.80 27.37 4.64
C GLU A 135 -19.78 26.19 4.80
N VAL A 136 -21.05 26.37 4.45
CA VAL A 136 -22.07 25.32 4.55
C VAL A 136 -21.83 24.23 3.52
N SER A 137 -21.55 24.61 2.27
CA SER A 137 -21.25 23.67 1.19
C SER A 137 -19.94 22.92 1.43
N LEU A 138 -18.98 23.59 2.08
CA LEU A 138 -17.72 22.99 2.52
C LEU A 138 -17.96 21.91 3.58
N GLU A 139 -18.74 22.23 4.63
CA GLU A 139 -19.09 21.26 5.67
C GLU A 139 -19.87 20.07 5.11
N GLU A 140 -20.81 20.32 4.18
CA GLU A 140 -21.57 19.26 3.52
C GLU A 140 -20.65 18.34 2.70
N ALA A 141 -19.76 18.91 1.87
CA ALA A 141 -18.82 18.13 1.08
C ALA A 141 -17.82 17.35 1.94
N TYR A 142 -17.36 17.93 3.05
CA TYR A 142 -16.31 17.33 3.86
C TYR A 142 -16.84 16.28 4.84
N ASN A 143 -17.85 16.64 5.63
CA ASN A 143 -18.38 15.77 6.68
C ASN A 143 -19.56 14.95 6.19
N VAL A 144 -20.56 15.58 5.57
CA VAL A 144 -21.81 14.87 5.25
C VAL A 144 -21.57 13.80 4.17
N PHE A 145 -20.83 14.13 3.10
CA PHE A 145 -20.49 13.13 2.09
C PHE A 145 -19.69 11.96 2.67
N THR A 146 -18.58 12.24 3.38
CA THR A 146 -17.70 11.20 3.92
C THR A 146 -18.47 10.25 4.84
N GLU A 147 -19.21 10.80 5.81
CA GLU A 147 -19.99 10.00 6.76
C GLU A 147 -21.14 9.26 6.07
N SER A 148 -21.87 9.91 5.16
CA SER A 148 -22.97 9.26 4.44
C SER A 148 -22.48 8.11 3.57
N TYR A 149 -21.36 8.28 2.87
CA TYR A 149 -20.80 7.25 2.01
C TYR A 149 -20.29 6.06 2.84
N LEU A 150 -19.56 6.33 3.93
CA LEU A 150 -19.11 5.29 4.86
C LEU A 150 -20.29 4.54 5.49
N ASN A 151 -21.32 5.23 5.95
CA ASN A 151 -22.49 4.58 6.55
C ASN A 151 -23.22 3.65 5.57
N GLY A 152 -23.28 4.02 4.29
CA GLY A 152 -23.82 3.12 3.26
C GLY A 152 -22.92 1.91 3.00
N LEU A 153 -21.60 2.03 3.09
CA LEU A 153 -20.72 0.86 3.04
C LEU A 153 -20.89 -0.02 4.29
N LEU A 154 -20.98 0.57 5.48
CA LEU A 154 -21.19 -0.18 6.72
C LEU A 154 -22.51 -0.97 6.70
N SER A 155 -23.57 -0.45 6.07
CA SER A 155 -24.82 -1.19 5.91
C SER A 155 -24.71 -2.38 4.95
N LEU A 156 -23.76 -2.35 4.02
CA LEU A 156 -23.37 -3.47 3.15
C LEU A 156 -22.38 -4.44 3.80
N GLY A 157 -22.12 -4.31 5.10
CA GLY A 157 -21.28 -5.22 5.87
C GLY A 157 -19.77 -4.91 5.84
N TRP A 158 -19.38 -3.77 5.26
CA TRP A 158 -18.03 -3.25 5.44
C TRP A 158 -17.80 -2.86 6.90
N LYS A 159 -16.54 -2.85 7.36
CA LYS A 159 -16.19 -2.56 8.76
C LYS A 159 -14.94 -1.70 8.81
N TYR A 160 -14.81 -0.83 9.81
CA TYR A 160 -13.56 -0.09 10.02
C TYR A 160 -12.37 -1.03 10.30
N SER A 161 -12.64 -2.15 10.96
CA SER A 161 -11.66 -3.19 11.23
C SER A 161 -12.30 -4.56 11.36
N LEU A 162 -11.47 -5.59 11.25
CA LEU A 162 -11.83 -6.98 11.48
C LEU A 162 -10.64 -7.74 12.09
N ASN A 163 -10.95 -8.89 12.68
CA ASN A 163 -9.94 -9.82 13.16
C ASN A 163 -9.84 -10.99 12.20
N TYR A 164 -8.62 -11.41 11.90
CA TYR A 164 -8.36 -12.60 11.11
C TYR A 164 -7.17 -13.37 11.70
N LYS A 165 -7.43 -14.58 12.18
CA LYS A 165 -6.46 -15.36 12.98
C LYS A 165 -5.96 -14.49 14.14
N ASP A 166 -4.66 -14.30 14.24
CA ASP A 166 -4.01 -13.50 15.29
C ASP A 166 -3.77 -12.03 14.87
N TYR A 167 -4.36 -11.60 13.75
CA TYR A 167 -4.15 -10.26 13.20
C TYR A 167 -5.36 -9.36 13.41
N TYR A 168 -5.08 -8.13 13.85
CA TYR A 168 -6.00 -7.00 13.77
C TYR A 168 -5.79 -6.31 12.42
N ILE A 169 -6.84 -6.17 11.62
CA ILE A 169 -6.78 -5.56 10.29
C ILE A 169 -7.70 -4.33 10.28
N ALA A 170 -7.19 -3.18 9.86
CA ALA A 170 -7.94 -1.93 9.85
C ALA A 170 -7.74 -1.15 8.55
N GLY A 171 -8.82 -0.48 8.13
CA GLY A 171 -8.73 0.55 7.09
C GLY A 171 -8.00 1.79 7.62
N LEU A 172 -7.49 2.61 6.70
CA LEU A 172 -6.79 3.83 7.07
C LEU A 172 -7.71 4.82 7.79
N SER A 173 -7.19 5.56 8.76
CA SER A 173 -7.94 6.65 9.39
C SER A 173 -6.99 7.76 9.80
N ALA A 174 -7.26 8.96 9.32
CA ALA A 174 -6.53 10.16 9.72
C ALA A 174 -7.46 11.38 9.66
N ASP A 175 -7.32 12.26 10.64
CA ASP A 175 -7.92 13.59 10.65
C ASP A 175 -6.82 14.63 10.80
N GLY A 176 -6.85 15.64 9.95
CA GLY A 176 -5.96 16.78 10.01
C GLY A 176 -6.70 18.08 9.73
N VAL A 177 -5.99 19.18 9.94
CA VAL A 177 -6.49 20.53 9.62
C VAL A 177 -6.77 20.72 8.13
N THR A 178 -6.06 19.99 7.27
CA THR A 178 -6.20 20.07 5.81
C THR A 178 -6.98 18.90 5.21
N GLY A 179 -7.45 17.93 5.98
CA GLY A 179 -8.14 16.81 5.37
C GLY A 179 -8.55 15.70 6.32
N LYS A 180 -9.39 14.81 5.82
CA LYS A 180 -9.85 13.61 6.51
C LYS A 180 -9.76 12.42 5.55
N LEU A 181 -9.36 11.29 6.13
CA LEU A 181 -9.21 10.00 5.49
C LEU A 181 -9.92 8.97 6.35
N ARG A 182 -10.74 8.13 5.73
CA ARG A 182 -11.41 7.00 6.38
C ARG A 182 -11.47 5.81 5.44
N GLY A 183 -11.03 4.66 5.93
CA GLY A 183 -11.02 3.40 5.24
C GLY A 183 -11.90 2.39 5.95
N VAL A 184 -12.57 1.55 5.17
CA VAL A 184 -13.29 0.37 5.64
C VAL A 184 -12.77 -0.85 4.90
N VAL A 185 -12.77 -1.97 5.59
CA VAL A 185 -12.36 -3.28 5.08
C VAL A 185 -13.55 -4.23 5.04
N LYS A 186 -13.53 -5.14 4.09
CA LYS A 186 -14.49 -6.25 4.00
C LYS A 186 -13.74 -7.52 3.65
N LYS A 187 -14.20 -8.65 4.19
CA LYS A 187 -13.66 -9.98 3.91
C LYS A 187 -14.78 -10.88 3.44
N GLU A 188 -14.56 -11.56 2.33
CA GLU A 188 -15.48 -12.51 1.71
C GLU A 188 -14.68 -13.73 1.29
N GLY A 189 -15.02 -14.92 1.80
CA GLY A 189 -14.19 -16.11 1.57
C GLY A 189 -12.74 -15.87 2.02
N ASP A 190 -11.77 -16.15 1.15
CA ASP A 190 -10.34 -15.93 1.40
C ASP A 190 -9.82 -14.60 0.82
N GLU A 191 -10.73 -13.70 0.47
CA GLU A 191 -10.40 -12.39 -0.08
C GLU A 191 -10.69 -11.27 0.91
N ILE A 192 -9.90 -10.22 0.83
CA ILE A 192 -10.09 -8.96 1.55
C ILE A 192 -10.00 -7.79 0.56
N SER A 193 -10.81 -6.77 0.78
CA SER A 193 -10.79 -5.53 0.02
C SER A 193 -10.94 -4.33 0.98
N THR A 194 -10.64 -3.13 0.47
CA THR A 194 -10.74 -1.87 1.18
C THR A 194 -11.44 -0.81 0.33
N VAL A 195 -12.21 0.06 0.97
CA VAL A 195 -12.68 1.31 0.38
C VAL A 195 -12.18 2.45 1.23
N ILE A 196 -11.53 3.42 0.60
CA ILE A 196 -10.91 4.57 1.27
C ILE A 196 -11.54 5.85 0.73
N VAL A 197 -12.15 6.62 1.63
CA VAL A 197 -12.77 7.91 1.37
C VAL A 197 -11.87 9.01 1.89
N VAL A 198 -11.60 10.01 1.05
CA VAL A 198 -10.75 11.15 1.37
C VAL A 198 -11.50 12.44 1.07
N ALA A 199 -11.40 13.40 1.97
CA ALA A 199 -11.75 14.79 1.73
C ALA A 199 -10.54 15.64 2.07
N ASP A 200 -9.99 16.34 1.08
CA ASP A 200 -8.74 17.10 1.19
C ASP A 200 -9.00 18.57 0.84
N TYR A 201 -8.61 19.46 1.74
CA TYR A 201 -8.75 20.91 1.61
C TYR A 201 -7.52 21.50 0.93
N LYS A 202 -7.77 22.33 -0.08
CA LYS A 202 -6.74 23.23 -0.59
C LYS A 202 -6.97 24.63 -0.03
N GLY A 203 -6.45 24.86 1.18
CA GLY A 203 -6.47 26.16 1.85
C GLY A 203 -5.11 26.85 1.81
N LEU A 204 -5.09 28.18 1.84
CA LEU A 204 -3.87 28.93 2.19
C LEU A 204 -3.64 28.76 3.69
N VAL A 205 -2.75 27.82 4.02
CA VAL A 205 -2.24 27.63 5.37
C VAL A 205 -1.15 28.67 5.59
N SER A 206 -1.35 29.57 6.55
CA SER A 206 -0.35 30.56 6.95
C SER A 206 0.08 30.25 8.38
N GLU A 207 1.38 30.04 8.59
CA GLU A 207 1.96 29.99 9.93
C GLU A 207 2.07 31.41 10.47
N LEU A 208 1.32 31.69 11.54
CA LEU A 208 1.38 32.94 12.29
C LEU A 208 2.11 32.67 13.62
N PRO A 209 2.67 33.70 14.28
CA PRO A 209 3.30 33.55 15.60
C PRO A 209 2.39 32.93 16.67
N GLU A 210 1.07 33.05 16.49
CA GLU A 210 0.04 32.54 17.40
C GLU A 210 -0.51 31.15 17.00
N GLY A 211 -0.03 30.56 15.90
CA GLY A 211 -0.44 29.26 15.41
C GLY A 211 -0.75 29.22 13.91
N VAL A 212 -1.44 28.17 13.48
CA VAL A 212 -1.79 27.96 12.08
C VAL A 212 -3.12 28.65 11.78
N SER A 213 -3.13 29.59 10.82
CA SER A 213 -4.35 30.17 10.26
C SER A 213 -4.66 29.51 8.94
N VAL A 214 -5.86 28.93 8.84
CA VAL A 214 -6.41 28.42 7.58
C VAL A 214 -7.42 29.44 7.09
N LYS A 215 -7.07 30.18 6.03
CA LYS A 215 -8.07 30.97 5.33
C LYS A 215 -9.04 29.99 4.67
N CYS A 216 -10.35 30.21 4.83
CA CYS A 216 -11.42 29.31 4.42
C CYS A 216 -11.04 28.59 3.11
N PRO A 217 -10.91 27.25 3.12
CA PRO A 217 -10.55 26.54 1.91
C PRO A 217 -11.72 26.66 0.94
N CYS A 218 -11.54 27.41 -0.13
CA CYS A 218 -12.56 27.53 -1.17
C CYS A 218 -12.64 26.26 -2.04
N GLU A 219 -11.74 25.29 -1.81
CA GLU A 219 -11.57 24.11 -2.62
C GLU A 219 -11.47 22.84 -1.76
N VAL A 220 -12.27 21.82 -2.13
CA VAL A 220 -12.21 20.47 -1.57
C VAL A 220 -12.03 19.47 -2.69
N THR A 221 -11.04 18.60 -2.55
CA THR A 221 -10.91 17.41 -3.37
C THR A 221 -11.51 16.23 -2.63
N LEU A 222 -12.56 15.63 -3.18
CA LEU A 222 -13.10 14.37 -2.68
C LEU A 222 -12.49 13.23 -3.49
N LYS A 223 -12.12 12.14 -2.79
CA LYS A 223 -11.59 10.94 -3.41
C LYS A 223 -12.28 9.71 -2.82
N VAL A 224 -12.56 8.74 -3.67
CA VAL A 224 -12.97 7.39 -3.25
C VAL A 224 -12.09 6.40 -3.98
N PHE A 225 -11.33 5.62 -3.23
CA PHE A 225 -10.57 4.49 -3.73
C PHE A 225 -11.30 3.20 -3.38
N VAL A 226 -11.45 2.32 -4.35
CA VAL A 226 -11.99 0.97 -4.19
C VAL A 226 -10.89 -0.02 -4.56
N GLY A 227 -10.39 -0.75 -3.57
CA GLY A 227 -9.33 -1.72 -3.74
C GLY A 227 -9.83 -3.00 -4.39
N ASP A 228 -9.05 -3.52 -5.34
CA ASP A 228 -9.31 -4.84 -5.91
C ASP A 228 -9.17 -5.90 -4.80
N PRO A 229 -10.03 -6.94 -4.77
CA PRO A 229 -9.90 -8.02 -3.79
C PRO A 229 -8.53 -8.70 -3.89
N VAL A 230 -7.91 -8.97 -2.75
CA VAL A 230 -6.65 -9.71 -2.66
C VAL A 230 -6.78 -10.86 -1.68
N ASN A 231 -5.95 -11.88 -1.86
CA ASN A 231 -5.96 -13.04 -0.97
C ASN A 231 -5.50 -12.63 0.44
N ILE A 232 -6.32 -12.90 1.45
CA ILE A 232 -6.06 -12.52 2.84
C ILE A 232 -4.88 -13.28 3.45
N GLU A 233 -4.48 -14.43 2.91
CA GLU A 233 -3.31 -15.18 3.36
C GLU A 233 -1.99 -14.47 3.04
N LEU A 234 -1.99 -13.44 2.19
CA LEU A 234 -0.80 -12.58 2.01
C LEU A 234 -0.39 -11.91 3.33
N ILE A 235 -1.33 -11.67 4.24
CA ILE A 235 -1.08 -11.13 5.59
C ILE A 235 -0.24 -12.10 6.43
N THR A 236 -0.46 -13.42 6.27
CA THR A 236 0.25 -14.45 7.03
C THR A 236 1.59 -14.82 6.36
N ALA A 237 1.66 -14.81 5.02
CA ALA A 237 2.87 -15.09 4.27
C ALA A 237 3.97 -14.03 4.47
N ALA A 238 3.58 -12.76 4.67
CA ALA A 238 4.52 -11.67 4.97
C ALA A 238 5.26 -11.86 6.31
N GLY A 239 4.80 -12.75 7.20
CA GLY A 239 5.47 -13.05 8.47
C GLY A 239 6.61 -14.06 8.39
N PHE A 240 6.91 -14.62 7.21
CA PHE A 240 7.95 -15.65 7.01
C PHE A 240 9.14 -15.21 6.14
N ALA A 241 9.20 -13.94 5.77
CA ALA A 241 10.30 -13.36 5.00
C ALA A 241 11.14 -12.42 5.88
N GLU A 242 11.74 -12.95 6.96
CA GLU A 242 12.87 -12.35 7.67
C GLU A 242 14.03 -13.35 7.75
#